data_AF-A0A351BWN0-F1
#
_entry.id   AF-A0A351BWN0-F1
#
_cell.length_a   1.000
_cell.length_b   1.000
_cell.length_c   1.000
_cell.angle_alpha   90.00
_cell.angle_beta   90.00
_cell.angle_gamma   90.00
#
_symmetry.space_group_name_H-M   'P 1'
#
loop_
_entity.id
_entity.type
_entity.pdbx_description
1 polymer ?
#
loop_
_entity_poly.entity_id
_entity_poly.type
_entity_poly.pdbx_seq_one_letter_code
_entity_poly.pdbx_strand_id
1 'polypeptide(L)'
;MVDSENSSKVLVNQSISNIKPLGNTPLAFSVLQVIDNLKNSKTKATVILLTDGNESCNGDLCEVVKAAKKEGIDFKLHIIGFGLK
;
A
#
# COMPACT_ATOMS: atom_id res chain seq x y z
N MET A 1 4.53 -8.31 -9.38
CA MET A 1 4.26 -6.95 -8.85
C MET A 1 4.56 -5.95 -9.95
N VAL A 2 3.84 -4.83 -9.99
CA VAL A 2 4.16 -3.72 -10.88
C VAL A 2 5.22 -2.87 -10.19
N ASP A 3 6.38 -2.67 -10.83
CA ASP A 3 7.40 -1.79 -10.28
C ASP A 3 6.94 -0.34 -10.26
N SER A 4 7.45 0.41 -9.27
CA SER A 4 7.06 1.80 -9.01
C SER A 4 7.45 2.77 -10.14
N GLU A 5 8.29 2.35 -11.08
CA GLU A 5 8.69 3.13 -12.26
C GLU A 5 7.72 2.96 -13.45
N ASN A 6 6.79 2.02 -13.37
CA ASN A 6 5.90 1.70 -14.48
C ASN A 6 4.72 2.67 -14.57
N SER A 7 4.73 3.53 -15.59
CA SER A 7 3.66 4.50 -15.87
C SER A 7 2.63 4.01 -16.90
N SER A 8 2.72 2.74 -17.36
CA SER A 8 1.84 2.21 -18.40
C SER A 8 0.49 1.76 -17.84
N LYS A 9 -0.57 2.47 -18.24
CA LYS A 9 -1.97 2.12 -17.92
C LYS A 9 -2.32 0.68 -18.27
N VAL A 10 -1.80 0.17 -19.40
CA VAL A 10 -2.09 -1.19 -19.87
C VAL A 10 -1.50 -2.22 -18.91
N LEU A 11 -0.25 -2.03 -18.50
CA LEU A 11 0.43 -2.96 -17.59
C LEU A 11 -0.19 -2.96 -16.19
N VAL A 12 -0.60 -1.80 -15.69
CA VAL A 12 -1.33 -1.69 -14.42
C VAL A 12 -2.66 -2.44 -14.50
N ASN A 13 -3.45 -2.21 -15.55
CA ASN A 13 -4.75 -2.89 -15.72
C ASN A 13 -4.60 -4.41 -15.85
N GLN A 14 -3.62 -4.89 -16.61
CA GLN A 14 -3.34 -6.33 -16.75
C GLN A 14 -2.90 -6.96 -15.43
N SER A 15 -2.10 -6.24 -14.64
CA SER A 15 -1.66 -6.74 -13.35
C SER A 15 -2.81 -6.85 -12.36
N ILE A 16 -3.70 -5.84 -12.34
CA ILE A 16 -4.91 -5.85 -11.52
C ILE A 16 -5.85 -6.98 -11.94
N SER A 17 -6.08 -7.18 -13.25
CA SER A 17 -6.99 -8.23 -13.74
C SER A 17 -6.56 -9.65 -13.38
N ASN A 18 -5.28 -9.86 -13.06
CA ASN A 18 -4.74 -11.16 -12.70
C ASN A 18 -4.76 -11.44 -11.19
N ILE A 19 -5.16 -10.48 -10.36
CA ILE A 19 -5.22 -10.65 -8.90
C ILE A 19 -6.38 -11.57 -8.54
N LYS A 20 -6.10 -12.58 -7.70
CA LYS A 20 -7.10 -13.48 -7.13
C LYS A 20 -7.14 -13.33 -5.61
N PRO A 21 -8.21 -12.76 -5.04
CA PRO A 21 -8.36 -12.65 -3.59
C PRO A 21 -8.41 -14.03 -2.93
N LEU A 22 -7.69 -14.19 -1.81
CA LEU A 22 -7.60 -15.46 -1.07
C LEU A 22 -8.25 -15.42 0.31
N GLY A 23 -8.75 -14.24 0.75
CA GLY A 23 -9.60 -14.11 1.95
C GLY A 23 -9.04 -13.25 3.10
N ASN A 24 -7.72 -13.06 3.19
CA ASN A 24 -7.10 -12.20 4.21
C ASN A 24 -6.85 -10.78 3.69
N THR A 25 -6.81 -9.82 4.62
CA THR A 25 -6.62 -8.38 4.37
C THR A 25 -5.42 -7.85 5.18
N PRO A 26 -4.17 -8.20 4.79
CA PRO A 26 -2.95 -7.77 5.50
C PRO A 26 -2.56 -6.33 5.11
N LEU A 27 -3.32 -5.34 5.61
CA LEU A 27 -3.19 -3.92 5.26
C LEU A 27 -1.82 -3.34 5.68
N ALA A 28 -1.36 -3.63 6.90
CA ALA A 28 -0.09 -3.14 7.40
C ALA A 28 1.09 -3.65 6.56
N PHE A 29 1.03 -4.92 6.14
CA PHE A 29 2.04 -5.53 5.28
C PHE A 29 2.09 -4.85 3.90
N SER A 30 0.92 -4.57 3.29
CA SER A 30 0.85 -3.84 2.02
C SER A 30 1.48 -2.45 2.12
N VAL A 31 1.19 -1.71 3.20
CA VAL A 31 1.78 -0.37 3.42
C VAL A 31 3.28 -0.46 3.67
N LEU A 32 3.75 -1.47 4.42
CA LEU A 32 5.17 -1.70 4.65
C LEU A 32 5.94 -1.95 3.34
N GLN A 33 5.38 -2.76 2.43
CA GLN A 33 6.01 -2.98 1.13
C GLN A 33 6.14 -1.71 0.31
N VAL A 34 5.15 -0.82 0.35
CA VAL A 34 5.25 0.48 -0.34
C VAL A 34 6.33 1.34 0.30
N ILE A 35 6.37 1.41 1.63
CA ILE A 35 7.40 2.15 2.39
C ILE A 35 8.80 1.67 2.02
N ASP A 36 9.04 0.36 1.98
CA ASP A 36 10.35 -0.19 1.64
C ASP A 36 10.76 0.12 0.19
N ASN A 37 9.80 0.18 -0.74
CA ASN A 37 10.06 0.65 -2.09
C ASN A 37 10.41 2.15 -2.12
N LEU A 38 9.72 2.96 -1.31
CA LEU A 38 9.93 4.42 -1.26
C LEU A 38 11.26 4.82 -0.61
N LYS A 39 11.79 4.01 0.33
CA LYS A 39 13.13 4.23 0.94
C LYS A 39 14.21 4.45 -0.11
N ASN A 40 14.14 3.72 -1.22
CA ASN A 40 15.13 3.79 -2.30
C ASN A 40 14.94 5.00 -3.22
N SER A 41 13.72 5.56 -3.28
CA SER A 41 13.36 6.59 -4.25
C SER A 41 13.61 8.03 -3.75
N LYS A 42 13.66 8.28 -2.43
CA LYS A 42 13.77 9.64 -1.81
C LYS A 42 12.79 10.69 -2.36
N THR A 43 11.75 10.27 -3.08
CA THR A 43 10.74 11.13 -3.68
C THR A 43 9.53 11.25 -2.77
N LYS A 44 8.85 12.40 -2.86
CA LYS A 44 7.56 12.57 -2.19
C LYS A 44 6.52 11.68 -2.85
N ALA A 45 5.80 10.89 -2.07
CA ALA A 45 4.84 9.93 -2.60
C ALA A 45 3.43 10.12 -2.03
N THR A 46 2.43 9.84 -2.86
CA THR A 46 1.05 9.68 -2.41
C THR A 46 0.69 8.20 -2.52
N VAL A 47 0.30 7.61 -1.39
CA VAL A 47 -0.11 6.21 -1.29
C VAL A 47 -1.61 6.17 -1.09
N ILE A 48 -2.31 5.46 -1.97
CA ILE A 48 -3.76 5.24 -1.86
C ILE A 48 -3.98 3.77 -1.52
N LEU A 49 -4.43 3.50 -0.30
CA LEU A 49 -4.83 2.18 0.16
C LEU A 49 -6.33 2.00 -0.05
N LEU A 50 -6.69 1.03 -0.88
CA LEU A 50 -8.06 0.63 -1.13
C LEU A 50 -8.37 -0.66 -0.38
N THR A 51 -9.46 -0.70 0.40
CA THR A 51 -9.85 -1.91 1.12
C THR A 51 -11.36 -2.02 1.30
N ASP A 52 -11.87 -3.24 1.34
CA ASP A 52 -13.24 -3.60 1.68
C ASP A 52 -13.34 -4.44 2.98
N GLY A 53 -12.22 -4.60 3.68
CA GLY A 53 -12.14 -5.33 4.94
C GLY A 53 -11.23 -4.64 5.96
N ASN A 54 -11.32 -5.09 7.20
CA ASN A 54 -10.44 -4.62 8.27
C ASN A 54 -9.16 -5.45 8.29
N GLU A 55 -8.09 -4.94 8.92
CA GLU A 55 -6.84 -5.68 9.11
C GLU A 55 -7.10 -7.04 9.78
N SER A 56 -6.71 -8.14 9.11
CA SER A 56 -7.01 -9.51 9.56
C SER A 56 -5.76 -10.31 9.93
N CYS A 57 -4.57 -9.73 9.84
CA CYS A 57 -3.28 -10.41 10.04
C CYS A 57 -2.46 -9.78 11.17
N ASN A 58 -3.14 -9.14 12.13
CA ASN A 58 -2.55 -8.55 13.35
C ASN A 58 -1.51 -7.45 13.09
N GLY A 59 -1.57 -6.80 11.92
CA GLY A 59 -0.73 -5.65 11.63
C GLY A 59 -1.22 -4.36 12.32
N ASP A 60 -0.29 -3.43 12.59
CA ASP A 60 -0.63 -2.07 13.05
C ASP A 60 -0.18 -1.03 12.02
N LEU A 61 -1.15 -0.46 11.30
CA LEU A 61 -0.93 0.62 10.32
C LEU A 61 -0.33 1.87 10.96
N CYS A 62 -0.73 2.21 12.18
CA CYS A 62 -0.22 3.38 12.88
C CYS A 62 1.25 3.21 13.26
N GLU A 63 1.66 2.02 13.70
CA GLU A 63 3.06 1.72 13.97
C GLU A 63 3.91 1.77 12.71
N VAL A 64 3.45 1.15 11.62
CA VAL A 64 4.15 1.17 10.32
C VAL A 64 4.34 2.61 9.82
N VAL A 65 3.29 3.45 9.88
CA VAL A 65 3.38 4.85 9.46
C VAL A 65 4.29 5.68 10.37
N LYS A 66 4.25 5.45 11.69
CA LYS A 66 5.15 6.12 12.64
C LYS A 66 6.61 5.76 12.38
N ALA A 67 6.90 4.49 12.10
CA ALA A 67 8.25 4.03 11.78
C ALA A 67 8.75 4.70 10.49
N ALA A 68 7.96 4.70 9.42
CA ALA A 68 8.33 5.33 8.16
C ALA A 68 8.58 6.84 8.27
N LYS A 69 7.78 7.55 9.07
CA LYS A 69 8.01 8.98 9.36
C LYS A 69 9.32 9.21 10.12
N LYS A 70 9.67 8.34 11.07
CA LYS A 70 10.95 8.42 11.79
C LYS A 70 12.15 8.20 10.87
N GLU A 71 11.99 7.37 9.84
CA GLU A 71 13.01 7.15 8.80
C GLU A 71 13.10 8.29 7.77
N GLY A 72 12.28 9.34 7.91
CA GLY A 72 12.32 10.52 7.04
C GLY A 72 11.62 10.35 5.70
N ILE A 73 10.76 9.33 5.55
CA ILE A 73 10.03 9.07 4.32
C ILE A 73 8.86 10.07 4.21
N ASP A 74 8.92 10.93 3.21
CA ASP A 74 7.88 11.94 2.95
C ASP A 74 6.78 11.36 2.06
N PHE A 75 5.75 10.79 2.69
CA PHE A 75 4.59 10.27 1.98
C PHE A 75 3.28 10.65 2.66
N LYS A 76 2.21 10.68 1.85
CA LYS A 76 0.85 10.84 2.32
C LYS A 76 0.06 9.57 2.06
N LEU A 77 -0.50 9.00 3.12
CA LEU A 77 -1.37 7.83 3.05
C LEU A 77 -2.83 8.27 3.04
N HIS A 78 -3.56 7.87 2.00
CA HIS A 78 -5.01 7.99 1.90
C HIS A 78 -5.61 6.59 1.97
N ILE A 79 -6.60 6.38 2.85
CA ILE A 79 -7.28 5.09 2.98
C ILE A 79 -8.72 5.28 2.52
N ILE A 80 -9.16 4.42 1.60
CA ILE A 80 -10.52 4.39 1.07
C ILE A 80 -11.10 3.01 1.41
N GLY A 81 -12.06 3.01 2.35
CA GLY A 81 -12.80 1.83 2.76
C GLY A 81 -14.12 1.69 2.00
N PHE A 82 -14.39 0.53 1.43
CA PHE A 82 -15.69 0.21 0.81
C PHE A 82 -16.45 -0.80 1.66
N GLY A 83 -17.70 -0.50 2.00
CA GLY A 83 -18.56 -1.47 2.70
C GLY A 83 -18.14 -1.81 4.13
N LEU A 84 -17.21 -1.05 4.72
CA LEU A 84 -16.87 -1.14 6.14
C LEU A 84 -18.05 -0.62 6.97
N LYS A 85 -18.46 -1.36 7.98
CA LYS A 85 -19.45 -0.96 8.99
C LYS A 85 -18.77 -0.62 10.31
#